data_AF-A0A924P265-F1
#
_entry.id   AF-A0A924P265-F1
#
_cell.length_a   1.000
_cell.length_b   1.000
_cell.length_c   1.000
_cell.angle_alpha   90.00
_cell.angle_beta   90.00
_cell.angle_gamma   90.00
#
_symmetry.space_group_name_H-M   'P 1'
#
loop_
_entity.id
_entity.type
_entity.pdbx_description
1 polymer ?
#
loop_
_entity_poly.entity_id
_entity_poly.type
_entity_poly.pdbx_seq_one_letter_code
_entity_poly.pdbx_strand_id
1 'polypeptide(L)'
;GIPLGKVVDVVSKINTGAKYDSKAFQKSVGLNGVGTKAVNALSDFFLVTAYREGKEKTAEFKKGVLIKEYKEAATTEDNGTFVSFVPDESIFKNFHFVQEYLDNQFWNYCYLNAGLVMNLNGKRYISKNGLLDLMQRKTNEDEIRYPIIHIKGDDIELALTHGNTYGEEYYSFVNGQFTTQGGTHLAAFREGYVKTIREFFKKDYDASDIRGSICVALSVRVQEPVFESQTKTKLGSQTVSEGGPSMKNFVGDFLSKELDNYLHKNPAVADALKKRIEQNERERKELSGIRKLANERAKKANLHNKKLRDCKFHYNDEATGKDKNNILEKQKESTIFITEGDSASGSITKARNVNTQAVFSLRGKPLNCFGLTKKIVYENEEFNLLQHALNIEDGYETLRYNNIVFATDADVDGLHIRLLLMTFFLQFFPDLVKNGHVFILETPLFRVRNKQETIYCYDQTEKDAAIAKLGAKPEITRFKGLGEISPDEFARFIGNDMKLQPVMMLPDTHIQQLLEYYMGKNTPGRQDFIIDNLKVELDLVEAE
;
A
#
# COMPACT_ATOMS: atom_id res chain seq x y z
N GLY A 1 28.35 15.89 5.41
CA GLY A 1 27.66 16.11 6.70
C GLY A 1 27.07 17.51 6.80
N ILE A 2 26.23 17.72 7.81
CA ILE A 2 25.73 19.06 8.21
C ILE A 2 26.94 19.97 8.52
N PRO A 3 26.93 21.27 8.16
CA PRO A 3 27.99 22.18 8.60
C PRO A 3 28.05 22.27 10.13
N LEU A 4 29.26 22.22 10.73
CA LEU A 4 29.44 22.14 12.19
C LEU A 4 28.69 23.26 12.94
N GLY A 5 28.79 24.50 12.48
CA GLY A 5 28.08 25.65 13.06
C GLY A 5 26.56 25.68 12.83
N LYS A 6 25.97 24.66 12.21
CA LYS A 6 24.53 24.59 11.88
C LYS A 6 23.82 23.35 12.44
N VAL A 7 24.50 22.54 13.25
CA VAL A 7 23.95 21.30 13.83
C VAL A 7 22.63 21.52 14.56
N VAL A 8 22.58 22.51 15.46
CA VAL A 8 21.37 22.82 16.24
C VAL A 8 20.26 23.40 15.36
N ASP A 9 20.59 24.36 14.50
CA ASP A 9 19.61 25.05 13.64
C ASP A 9 18.85 24.07 12.75
N VAL A 10 19.56 23.15 12.08
CA VAL A 10 18.99 22.21 11.10
C VAL A 10 17.90 21.31 11.69
N VAL A 11 17.96 21.01 13.00
CA VAL A 11 17.02 20.09 13.65
C VAL A 11 16.04 20.77 14.62
N SER A 12 16.17 22.07 14.90
CA SER A 12 15.31 22.76 15.88
C SER A 12 14.62 24.04 15.38
N LYS A 13 15.17 24.77 14.38
CA LYS A 13 14.61 26.06 13.94
C LYS A 13 13.79 25.95 12.66
N ILE A 14 12.48 26.16 12.70
CA ILE A 14 11.61 26.07 11.49
C ILE A 14 12.16 26.96 10.36
N ASN A 15 12.02 26.51 9.11
CA ASN A 15 12.49 27.18 7.89
C ASN A 15 14.01 27.38 7.77
N THR A 16 14.84 26.67 8.55
CA THR A 16 16.30 26.64 8.32
C THR A 16 16.73 25.40 7.54
N GLY A 17 17.45 25.61 6.43
CA GLY A 17 18.08 24.56 5.63
C GLY A 17 18.77 25.09 4.37
N ALA A 18 19.82 24.42 3.88
CA ALA A 18 20.55 24.81 2.67
C ALA A 18 19.75 24.67 1.35
N LYS A 19 18.50 24.19 1.46
CA LYS A 19 17.60 23.90 0.36
C LYS A 19 16.85 25.14 -0.16
N TYR A 20 16.94 26.27 0.55
CA TYR A 20 16.33 27.53 0.16
C TYR A 20 17.24 28.40 -0.75
N ASP A 21 18.56 28.20 -0.73
CA ASP A 21 19.51 29.17 -1.29
C ASP A 21 20.58 28.60 -2.25
N SER A 22 20.64 27.30 -2.52
CA SER A 22 21.76 26.74 -3.31
C SER A 22 21.36 25.87 -4.51
N LYS A 23 22.06 26.12 -5.63
CA LYS A 23 22.07 25.28 -6.84
C LYS A 23 22.36 23.79 -6.53
N ALA A 24 23.01 23.51 -5.39
CA ALA A 24 23.40 22.17 -4.95
C ALA A 24 22.22 21.26 -4.54
N PHE A 25 21.02 21.78 -4.28
CA PHE A 25 19.87 20.99 -3.79
C PHE A 25 18.59 21.13 -4.62
N GLN A 26 18.68 21.66 -5.85
CA GLN A 26 17.52 21.99 -6.71
C GLN A 26 16.57 20.82 -6.98
N LYS A 27 17.08 19.57 -7.00
CA LYS A 27 16.32 18.35 -7.32
C LYS A 27 16.14 17.43 -6.11
N SER A 28 15.81 18.01 -4.95
CA SER A 28 15.55 17.26 -3.72
C SER A 28 14.06 17.28 -3.34
N VAL A 29 13.60 16.28 -2.58
CA VAL A 29 12.18 16.12 -2.19
C VAL A 29 11.77 17.10 -1.09
N GLY A 30 12.71 17.56 -0.27
CA GLY A 30 12.39 18.23 1.00
C GLY A 30 12.45 19.75 0.92
N LEU A 31 11.40 20.42 0.43
CA LEU A 31 11.39 21.87 0.26
C LEU A 31 11.10 22.66 1.56
N ASN A 32 10.27 22.12 2.45
CA ASN A 32 9.76 22.89 3.59
C ASN A 32 10.69 22.92 4.81
N GLY A 33 11.81 22.18 4.79
CA GLY A 33 12.76 22.16 5.91
C GLY A 33 12.22 21.56 7.24
N VAL A 34 10.97 21.09 7.31
CA VAL A 34 10.33 20.67 8.58
C VAL A 34 10.62 19.23 8.99
N GLY A 35 10.98 18.35 8.04
CA GLY A 35 11.03 16.89 8.26
C GLY A 35 11.79 16.44 9.52
N THR A 36 13.10 16.69 9.58
CA THR A 36 13.92 16.30 10.75
C THR A 36 13.51 17.02 12.04
N LYS A 37 12.92 18.21 11.94
CA LYS A 37 12.45 18.99 13.09
C LYS A 37 11.21 18.36 13.72
N ALA A 38 10.31 17.82 12.89
CA ALA A 38 9.17 17.05 13.37
C ALA A 38 9.63 15.77 14.08
N VAL A 39 10.64 15.07 13.53
CA VAL A 39 11.24 13.90 14.20
C VAL A 39 11.79 14.29 15.58
N ASN A 40 12.57 15.37 15.66
CA ASN A 40 13.11 15.88 16.92
C ASN A 40 11.99 16.26 17.93
N ALA A 41 10.96 16.97 17.47
CA ALA A 41 9.83 17.37 18.30
C ALA A 41 9.03 16.18 18.86
N LEU A 42 8.94 15.08 18.11
CA LEU A 42 8.16 13.89 18.42
C LEU A 42 9.00 12.75 19.03
N SER A 43 10.17 13.07 19.61
CA SER A 43 11.08 12.11 20.20
C SER A 43 11.35 12.41 21.69
N ASP A 44 11.32 11.38 22.54
CA ASP A 44 11.75 11.49 23.94
C ASP A 44 13.26 11.67 24.08
N PHE A 45 14.02 11.17 23.10
CA PHE A 45 15.47 11.37 22.96
C PHE A 45 15.81 11.62 21.50
N PHE A 46 16.63 12.62 21.22
CA PHE A 46 17.14 12.90 19.87
C PHE A 46 18.58 13.40 19.93
N LEU A 47 19.48 12.75 19.20
CA LEU A 47 20.90 13.07 19.12
C LEU A 47 21.29 13.29 17.66
N VAL A 48 21.98 14.40 17.38
CA VAL A 48 22.57 14.67 16.08
C VAL A 48 24.05 15.01 16.23
N THR A 49 24.88 14.36 15.42
CA THR A 49 26.32 14.59 15.35
C THR A 49 26.72 14.85 13.89
N ALA A 50 27.47 15.91 13.64
CA ALA A 50 28.08 16.17 12.34
C ALA A 50 29.58 15.89 12.40
N TYR A 51 30.09 15.14 11.42
CA TYR A 51 31.52 14.88 11.23
C TYR A 51 31.99 15.60 9.98
N ARG A 52 32.99 16.48 10.11
CA ARG A 52 33.54 17.25 8.98
C ARG A 52 34.99 17.65 9.23
N GLU A 53 35.85 17.33 8.28
CA GLU A 53 37.27 17.76 8.26
C GLU A 53 38.01 17.39 9.55
N GLY A 54 37.80 16.16 10.04
CA GLY A 54 38.44 15.63 11.26
C GLY A 54 37.89 16.23 12.57
N LYS A 55 36.75 16.93 12.51
CA LYS A 55 36.06 17.48 13.69
C LYS A 55 34.64 16.97 13.79
N GLU A 56 34.13 16.94 15.02
CA GLU A 56 32.75 16.62 15.33
C GLU A 56 32.05 17.70 16.14
N LYS A 57 30.73 17.79 15.95
CA LYS A 57 29.85 18.64 16.73
C LYS A 57 28.54 17.88 17.01
N THR A 58 28.18 17.79 18.29
CA THR A 58 27.00 17.04 18.75
C THR A 58 26.01 17.93 19.50
N ALA A 59 24.72 17.66 19.29
CA ALA A 59 23.63 18.25 20.05
C ALA A 59 22.57 17.21 20.43
N GLU A 60 22.06 17.33 21.64
CA GLU A 60 21.10 16.43 22.27
C GLU A 60 19.82 17.17 22.63
N PHE A 61 18.68 16.56 22.34
CA PHE A 61 17.35 17.13 22.49
C PHE A 61 16.36 16.14 23.12
N LYS A 62 15.32 16.69 23.74
CA LYS A 62 14.14 15.97 24.25
C LYS A 62 12.88 16.74 23.88
N LYS A 63 11.95 16.10 23.17
CA LYS A 63 10.70 16.71 22.68
C LYS A 63 10.95 18.03 21.95
N GLY A 64 11.98 18.07 21.10
CA GLY A 64 12.41 19.25 20.34
C GLY A 64 13.19 20.32 21.12
N VAL A 65 13.32 20.19 22.45
CA VAL A 65 14.03 21.16 23.29
C VAL A 65 15.49 20.74 23.43
N LEU A 66 16.42 21.68 23.20
CA LEU A 66 17.85 21.45 23.35
C LEU A 66 18.18 21.16 24.82
N ILE A 67 18.76 20.00 25.09
CA ILE A 67 19.20 19.58 26.42
C ILE A 67 20.67 19.89 26.60
N LYS A 68 21.49 19.59 25.58
CA LYS A 68 22.94 19.79 25.65
C LYS A 68 23.54 20.01 24.29
N GLU A 69 24.41 21.00 24.20
CA GLU A 69 25.26 21.24 23.05
C GLU A 69 26.72 20.96 23.45
N TYR A 70 27.35 19.99 22.78
CA TYR A 70 28.72 19.60 23.06
C TYR A 70 29.68 20.59 22.37
N LYS A 71 30.85 20.83 22.97
CA LYS A 71 31.90 21.61 22.31
C LYS A 71 32.41 20.85 21.09
N GLU A 72 32.94 21.58 20.11
CA GLU A 72 33.61 20.93 18.98
C GLU A 72 34.80 20.12 19.49
N ALA A 73 34.94 18.90 18.96
CA ALA A 73 36.02 17.99 19.31
C ALA A 73 36.68 17.43 18.03
N ALA A 74 37.89 16.90 18.17
CA ALA A 74 38.53 16.14 17.10
C ALA A 74 37.89 14.74 16.99
N THR A 75 37.79 14.21 15.78
CA THR A 75 37.19 12.89 15.51
C THR A 75 38.00 12.15 14.43
N THR A 76 37.94 10.82 14.46
CA THR A 76 38.50 9.94 13.42
C THR A 76 37.43 9.41 12.47
N GLU A 77 36.17 9.77 12.69
CA GLU A 77 35.05 9.41 11.82
C GLU A 77 35.15 10.10 10.45
N ASP A 78 34.69 9.41 9.41
CA ASP A 78 34.58 9.96 8.07
C ASP A 78 33.56 11.11 8.00
N ASN A 79 33.70 11.98 7.00
CA ASN A 79 32.80 13.11 6.78
C ASN A 79 31.34 12.63 6.61
N GLY A 80 30.45 13.05 7.51
CA GLY A 80 29.12 12.45 7.61
C GLY A 80 28.19 13.16 8.59
N THR A 81 27.04 12.54 8.83
CA THR A 81 26.10 12.95 9.88
C THR A 81 25.55 11.69 10.54
N PHE A 82 25.58 11.64 11.86
CA PHE A 82 24.93 10.60 12.65
C PHE A 82 23.67 11.17 13.31
N VAL A 83 22.58 10.41 13.29
CA VAL A 83 21.31 10.76 13.94
C VAL A 83 20.79 9.54 14.68
N SER A 84 20.39 9.72 15.93
CA SER A 84 19.75 8.71 16.77
C SER A 84 18.54 9.31 17.45
N PHE A 85 17.43 8.59 17.56
CA PHE A 85 16.23 9.07 18.20
C PHE A 85 15.40 7.93 18.80
N VAL A 86 14.58 8.27 19.79
CA VAL A 86 13.57 7.39 20.40
C VAL A 86 12.23 8.12 20.32
N PRO A 87 11.21 7.56 19.63
CA PRO A 87 9.87 8.16 19.54
C PRO A 87 9.26 8.44 20.92
N ASP A 88 8.47 9.51 21.01
CA ASP A 88 7.74 9.88 22.23
C ASP A 88 6.58 8.89 22.50
N GLU A 89 6.71 8.08 23.56
CA GLU A 89 5.73 7.04 23.94
C GLU A 89 4.38 7.63 24.39
N SER A 90 4.35 8.90 24.80
CA SER A 90 3.09 9.58 25.15
C SER A 90 2.24 9.90 23.92
N ILE A 91 2.87 10.00 22.74
CA ILE A 91 2.21 10.27 21.46
C ILE A 91 2.01 8.95 20.70
N PHE A 92 3.07 8.16 20.54
CA PHE A 92 3.05 6.88 19.83
C PHE A 92 2.95 5.72 20.83
N LYS A 93 1.73 5.34 21.20
CA LYS A 93 1.49 4.24 22.13
C LYS A 93 1.80 2.89 21.47
N ASN A 94 2.51 2.00 22.18
CA ASN A 94 2.82 0.62 21.74
C ASN A 94 3.44 0.53 20.33
N PHE A 95 4.28 1.50 19.95
CA PHE A 95 4.87 1.51 18.62
C PHE A 95 5.92 0.40 18.46
N HIS A 96 6.04 -0.11 17.24
CA HIS A 96 7.16 -0.94 16.82
C HIS A 96 7.50 -0.61 15.37
N PHE A 97 8.75 -0.81 14.98
CA PHE A 97 9.15 -0.67 13.59
C PHE A 97 8.80 -1.95 12.83
N VAL A 98 8.05 -1.80 11.74
CA VAL A 98 7.71 -2.91 10.84
C VAL A 98 8.89 -3.13 9.89
N GLN A 99 9.63 -4.22 10.09
CA GLN A 99 10.87 -4.50 9.35
C GLN A 99 10.63 -4.60 7.83
N GLU A 100 9.51 -5.19 7.42
CA GLU A 100 9.11 -5.36 6.02
C GLU A 100 8.87 -4.01 5.33
N TYR A 101 8.32 -3.05 6.08
CA TYR A 101 8.12 -1.69 5.58
C TYR A 101 9.47 -0.99 5.38
N LEU A 102 10.39 -1.11 6.36
CA LEU A 102 11.73 -0.54 6.25
C LEU A 102 12.49 -1.15 5.06
N ASP A 103 12.47 -2.48 4.92
CA ASP A 103 13.10 -3.18 3.80
C ASP A 103 12.68 -2.61 2.44
N ASN A 104 11.37 -2.36 2.26
CA ASN A 104 10.84 -1.74 1.05
C ASN A 104 11.39 -0.32 0.82
N GLN A 105 11.41 0.51 1.87
CA GLN A 105 11.91 1.89 1.74
C GLN A 105 13.39 1.92 1.36
N PHE A 106 14.22 1.08 1.98
CA PHE A 106 15.66 1.01 1.70
C PHE A 106 15.92 0.57 0.25
N TRP A 107 15.16 -0.41 -0.25
CA TRP A 107 15.26 -0.84 -1.64
C TRP A 107 14.85 0.26 -2.62
N ASN A 108 13.76 0.97 -2.37
CA ASN A 108 13.37 2.12 -3.19
C ASN A 108 14.48 3.16 -3.32
N TYR A 109 15.14 3.51 -2.21
CA TYR A 109 16.28 4.44 -2.25
C TYR A 109 17.47 3.89 -3.05
N CYS A 110 17.76 2.59 -2.93
CA CYS A 110 18.84 1.96 -3.69
C CYS A 110 18.54 1.93 -5.20
N TYR A 111 17.31 1.60 -5.63
CA TYR A 111 16.93 1.58 -7.05
C TYR A 111 17.01 2.97 -7.69
N LEU A 112 16.75 4.02 -6.91
CA LEU A 112 16.76 5.41 -7.41
C LEU A 112 18.17 6.03 -7.39
N ASN A 113 19.11 5.39 -6.69
CA ASN A 113 20.49 5.84 -6.54
C ASN A 113 21.43 4.64 -6.77
N ALA A 114 21.55 4.22 -8.03
CA ALA A 114 22.42 3.09 -8.40
C ALA A 114 23.84 3.28 -7.83
N GLY A 115 24.35 2.25 -7.14
CA GLY A 115 25.63 2.28 -6.43
C GLY A 115 25.57 2.75 -4.98
N LEU A 116 24.45 3.32 -4.50
CA LEU A 116 24.26 3.61 -3.08
C LEU A 116 24.20 2.30 -2.28
N VAL A 117 25.00 2.23 -1.21
CA VAL A 117 24.97 1.14 -0.24
C VAL A 117 24.24 1.61 1.01
N MET A 118 23.19 0.89 1.38
CA MET A 118 22.51 1.08 2.66
C MET A 118 22.65 -0.19 3.50
N ASN A 119 22.85 -0.05 4.81
CA ASN A 119 22.95 -1.17 5.73
C ASN A 119 21.86 -1.04 6.80
N LEU A 120 21.07 -2.10 6.99
CA LEU A 120 20.02 -2.19 8.01
C LEU A 120 20.20 -3.50 8.78
N ASN A 121 20.47 -3.42 10.09
CA ASN A 121 20.63 -4.59 10.96
C ASN A 121 21.58 -5.68 10.39
N GLY A 122 22.69 -5.26 9.80
CA GLY A 122 23.68 -6.16 9.17
C GLY A 122 23.33 -6.64 7.76
N LYS A 123 22.10 -6.40 7.27
CA LYS A 123 21.69 -6.65 5.88
C LYS A 123 22.14 -5.49 4.99
N ARG A 124 22.77 -5.82 3.87
CA ARG A 124 23.31 -4.87 2.89
C ARG A 124 22.38 -4.76 1.68
N TYR A 125 22.05 -3.53 1.31
CA TYR A 125 21.15 -3.18 0.20
C TYR A 125 21.97 -2.39 -0.83
N ILE A 126 21.94 -2.83 -2.08
CA ILE A 126 22.61 -2.17 -3.19
C ILE A 126 21.90 -2.54 -4.50
N SER A 127 21.60 -1.53 -5.32
CA SER A 127 21.19 -1.73 -6.72
C SER A 127 22.33 -1.30 -7.64
N LYS A 128 22.62 -2.14 -8.64
CA LYS A 128 23.65 -1.86 -9.65
C LYS A 128 23.05 -1.18 -10.88
N ASN A 129 21.84 -1.58 -11.27
CA ASN A 129 21.23 -1.13 -12.53
C ASN A 129 20.03 -0.17 -12.33
N GLY A 130 19.72 0.21 -11.09
CA GLY A 130 18.66 1.16 -10.79
C GLY A 130 17.27 0.58 -10.98
N LEU A 131 16.43 1.24 -11.81
CA LEU A 131 15.05 0.80 -12.03
C LEU A 131 14.95 -0.56 -12.75
N LEU A 132 16.00 -0.99 -13.46
CA LEU A 132 16.04 -2.34 -14.02
C LEU A 132 16.03 -3.40 -12.91
N ASP A 133 16.81 -3.21 -11.84
CA ASP A 133 16.83 -4.15 -10.71
C ASP A 133 15.47 -4.15 -9.98
N LEU A 134 14.81 -2.99 -9.87
CA LEU A 134 13.45 -2.89 -9.34
C LEU A 134 12.48 -3.73 -10.17
N MET A 135 12.50 -3.54 -11.49
CA MET A 135 11.61 -4.26 -12.40
C MET A 135 11.89 -5.77 -12.38
N GLN A 136 13.15 -6.19 -12.36
CA GLN A 136 13.51 -7.61 -12.25
C GLN A 136 13.01 -8.25 -10.95
N ARG A 137 12.96 -7.50 -9.85
CA ARG A 137 12.44 -8.00 -8.58
C ARG A 137 10.90 -8.00 -8.52
N LYS A 138 10.26 -7.04 -9.19
CA LYS A 138 8.80 -6.89 -9.19
C LYS A 138 8.10 -7.71 -10.24
N THR A 139 8.82 -8.17 -11.26
CA THR A 139 8.31 -9.03 -12.33
C THR A 139 8.89 -10.43 -12.22
N ASN A 140 8.27 -11.39 -12.89
CA ASN A 140 8.76 -12.75 -13.04
C ASN A 140 9.18 -12.96 -14.50
N GLU A 141 10.41 -13.44 -14.72
CA GLU A 141 10.98 -13.62 -16.06
C GLU A 141 10.15 -14.59 -16.92
N ASP A 142 9.50 -15.59 -16.30
CA ASP A 142 8.62 -16.53 -16.99
C ASP A 142 7.26 -15.93 -17.39
N GLU A 143 6.90 -14.78 -16.83
CA GLU A 143 5.61 -14.12 -17.05
C GLU A 143 5.69 -12.90 -17.96
N ILE A 144 6.87 -12.31 -18.12
CA ILE A 144 7.07 -11.16 -19.01
C ILE A 144 7.03 -11.61 -20.48
N ARG A 145 6.44 -10.77 -21.32
CA ARG A 145 6.25 -11.06 -22.76
C ARG A 145 7.46 -10.72 -23.61
N TYR A 146 8.32 -9.88 -23.09
CA TYR A 146 9.56 -9.45 -23.71
C TYR A 146 10.51 -8.92 -22.62
N PRO A 147 11.84 -8.92 -22.86
CA PRO A 147 12.82 -8.40 -21.92
C PRO A 147 12.51 -6.96 -21.47
N ILE A 148 12.81 -6.64 -20.22
CA ILE A 148 12.56 -5.29 -19.67
C ILE A 148 13.29 -4.25 -20.52
N ILE A 149 12.52 -3.31 -21.08
CA ILE A 149 13.05 -2.16 -21.79
C ILE A 149 13.55 -1.17 -20.75
N HIS A 150 14.83 -0.86 -20.77
CA HIS A 150 15.46 0.08 -19.85
C HIS A 150 16.13 1.22 -20.61
N ILE A 151 15.62 2.43 -20.43
CA ILE A 151 16.10 3.64 -21.12
C ILE A 151 16.29 4.78 -20.10
N LYS A 152 17.34 5.60 -20.31
CA LYS A 152 17.72 6.69 -19.42
C LYS A 152 17.94 7.99 -20.18
N GLY A 153 17.55 9.10 -19.56
CA GLY A 153 17.92 10.46 -19.91
C GLY A 153 18.45 11.19 -18.68
N ASP A 154 18.79 12.48 -18.80
CA ASP A 154 19.47 13.23 -17.74
C ASP A 154 18.67 13.31 -16.41
N ASP A 155 17.36 13.48 -16.52
CA ASP A 155 16.45 13.64 -15.38
C ASP A 155 15.26 12.68 -15.41
N ILE A 156 15.39 11.61 -16.19
CA ILE A 156 14.34 10.59 -16.34
C ILE A 156 14.96 9.21 -16.52
N GLU A 157 14.46 8.23 -15.79
CA GLU A 157 14.80 6.82 -15.95
C GLU A 157 13.49 6.02 -16.07
N LEU A 158 13.44 5.12 -17.05
CA LEU A 158 12.28 4.30 -17.34
C LEU A 158 12.71 2.85 -17.52
N ALA A 159 12.07 1.95 -16.79
CA ALA A 159 12.12 0.52 -17.03
C ALA A 159 10.70 -0.01 -17.21
N LEU A 160 10.40 -0.74 -18.29
CA LEU A 160 9.05 -1.24 -18.54
C LEU A 160 9.03 -2.61 -19.23
N THR A 161 7.95 -3.35 -19.01
CA THR A 161 7.61 -4.58 -19.73
C THR A 161 6.09 -4.82 -19.70
N HIS A 162 5.62 -5.85 -20.39
CA HIS A 162 4.27 -6.37 -20.22
C HIS A 162 4.32 -7.78 -19.65
N GLY A 163 3.45 -8.05 -18.68
CA GLY A 163 3.28 -9.37 -18.08
C GLY A 163 1.98 -10.06 -18.50
N ASN A 164 1.60 -11.04 -17.69
CA ASN A 164 0.33 -11.79 -17.78
C ASN A 164 -0.75 -11.26 -16.84
N THR A 165 -0.37 -10.43 -15.87
CA THR A 165 -1.26 -9.91 -14.85
C THR A 165 -2.27 -8.94 -15.45
N TYR A 166 -3.51 -8.99 -14.99
CA TYR A 166 -4.52 -8.01 -15.39
C TYR A 166 -4.24 -6.64 -14.75
N GLY A 167 -4.56 -5.56 -15.46
CA GLY A 167 -4.44 -4.19 -14.96
C GLY A 167 -3.17 -3.48 -15.43
N GLU A 168 -2.84 -2.36 -14.78
CA GLU A 168 -1.65 -1.55 -15.06
C GLU A 168 -0.86 -1.42 -13.76
N GLU A 169 0.45 -1.67 -13.77
CA GLU A 169 1.30 -1.58 -12.59
C GLU A 169 2.36 -0.48 -12.75
N TYR A 170 2.35 0.48 -11.81
CA TYR A 170 3.23 1.64 -11.86
C TYR A 170 4.03 1.84 -10.57
N TYR A 171 5.35 1.84 -10.71
CA TYR A 171 6.31 2.27 -9.71
C TYR A 171 6.84 3.65 -10.08
N SER A 172 6.13 4.70 -9.68
CA SER A 172 6.46 6.07 -10.07
C SER A 172 7.16 6.85 -8.95
N PHE A 173 8.21 7.59 -9.30
CA PHE A 173 9.05 8.30 -8.34
C PHE A 173 9.38 9.72 -8.80
N VAL A 174 9.44 10.65 -7.84
CA VAL A 174 9.88 12.03 -8.07
C VAL A 174 10.96 12.41 -7.07
N ASN A 175 12.16 12.75 -7.55
CA ASN A 175 13.32 13.10 -6.70
C ASN A 175 13.68 12.05 -5.62
N GLY A 176 13.32 10.77 -5.80
CA GLY A 176 13.53 9.72 -4.78
C GLY A 176 12.29 9.42 -3.92
N GLN A 177 11.23 10.22 -4.02
CA GLN A 177 9.96 9.97 -3.33
C GLN A 177 9.10 9.01 -4.17
N PHE A 178 8.58 7.95 -3.54
CA PHE A 178 7.59 7.10 -4.16
C PHE A 178 6.22 7.78 -4.17
N THR A 179 5.67 8.00 -5.37
CA THR A 179 4.36 8.64 -5.58
C THR A 179 3.28 7.58 -5.78
N THR A 180 2.73 7.06 -4.69
CA THR A 180 1.74 5.97 -4.70
C THR A 180 0.44 6.33 -5.44
N GLN A 181 0.09 7.61 -5.49
CA GLN A 181 -1.08 8.12 -6.22
C GLN A 181 -0.70 8.74 -7.58
N GLY A 182 0.55 8.53 -8.03
CA GLY A 182 1.06 9.06 -9.29
C GLY A 182 1.18 10.58 -9.29
N GLY A 183 0.57 11.23 -10.29
CA GLY A 183 0.66 12.68 -10.48
C GLY A 183 0.90 13.04 -11.94
N THR A 184 1.31 14.28 -12.17
CA THR A 184 1.49 14.85 -13.52
C THR A 184 2.51 14.08 -14.36
N HIS A 185 3.60 13.58 -13.76
CA HIS A 185 4.63 12.78 -14.44
C HIS A 185 4.10 11.42 -14.92
N LEU A 186 3.32 10.73 -14.09
CA LEU A 186 2.73 9.45 -14.46
C LEU A 186 1.64 9.63 -15.52
N ALA A 187 0.82 10.68 -15.40
CA ALA A 187 -0.17 11.01 -16.43
C ALA A 187 0.49 11.33 -17.78
N ALA A 188 1.58 12.13 -17.76
CA ALA A 188 2.38 12.42 -18.93
C ALA A 188 2.98 11.15 -19.57
N PHE A 189 3.46 10.21 -18.76
CA PHE A 189 3.91 8.90 -19.24
C PHE A 189 2.78 8.11 -19.90
N ARG A 190 1.61 7.97 -19.24
CA ARG A 190 0.48 7.20 -19.76
C ARG A 190 0.00 7.72 -21.12
N GLU A 191 0.01 9.04 -21.31
CA GLU A 191 -0.33 9.68 -22.59
C GLU A 191 0.80 9.50 -23.62
N GLY A 192 2.04 9.85 -23.25
CA GLY A 192 3.20 9.81 -24.15
C GLY A 192 3.52 8.40 -24.64
N TYR A 193 3.35 7.39 -23.79
CA TYR A 193 3.57 5.99 -24.14
C TYR A 193 2.58 5.52 -25.19
N VAL A 194 1.28 5.80 -24.99
CA VAL A 194 0.22 5.45 -25.95
C VAL A 194 0.47 6.13 -27.29
N LYS A 195 0.80 7.42 -27.29
CA LYS A 195 1.11 8.16 -28.52
C LYS A 195 2.28 7.53 -29.27
N THR A 196 3.39 7.27 -28.58
CA THR A 196 4.61 6.69 -29.17
C THR A 196 4.35 5.31 -29.79
N ILE A 197 3.60 4.45 -29.09
CA ILE A 197 3.25 3.11 -29.59
C ILE A 197 2.34 3.17 -30.82
N ARG A 198 1.36 4.07 -30.85
CA ARG A 198 0.47 4.26 -32.01
C ARG A 198 1.26 4.74 -33.24
N GLU A 199 2.17 5.68 -33.03
CA GLU A 199 3.02 6.23 -34.09
C GLU A 199 4.00 5.17 -34.64
N PHE A 200 4.66 4.42 -33.75
CA PHE A 200 5.60 3.35 -34.12
C PHE A 200 4.93 2.26 -34.97
N PHE A 201 3.78 1.73 -34.54
CA PHE A 201 3.06 0.67 -35.27
C PHE A 201 2.14 1.19 -36.37
N LYS A 202 1.94 2.52 -36.48
CA LYS A 202 1.01 3.17 -37.42
C LYS A 202 -0.41 2.60 -37.33
N LYS A 203 -0.86 2.27 -36.11
CA LYS A 203 -2.20 1.75 -35.83
C LYS A 203 -2.77 2.42 -34.59
N ASP A 204 -4.00 2.88 -34.69
CA ASP A 204 -4.72 3.52 -33.59
C ASP A 204 -5.35 2.46 -32.66
N TYR A 205 -4.50 1.76 -31.91
CA TYR A 205 -4.95 0.86 -30.85
C TYR A 205 -5.66 1.64 -29.73
N ASP A 206 -6.63 1.01 -29.07
CA ASP A 206 -7.24 1.57 -27.87
C ASP A 206 -6.16 1.78 -26.79
N ALA A 207 -6.24 2.90 -26.08
CA ALA A 207 -5.25 3.25 -25.08
C ALA A 207 -5.19 2.22 -23.93
N SER A 208 -6.32 1.58 -23.62
CA SER A 208 -6.41 0.50 -22.64
C SER A 208 -5.73 -0.79 -23.10
N ASP A 209 -5.74 -1.09 -24.41
CA ASP A 209 -5.08 -2.27 -24.96
C ASP A 209 -3.55 -2.12 -24.93
N ILE A 210 -3.06 -0.89 -25.15
CA ILE A 210 -1.63 -0.56 -25.09
C ILE A 210 -1.08 -0.63 -23.66
N ARG A 211 -1.87 -0.21 -22.66
CA ARG A 211 -1.42 -0.21 -21.25
C ARG A 211 -1.80 -1.49 -20.51
N GLY A 212 -2.67 -2.32 -21.06
CA GLY A 212 -3.11 -3.55 -20.41
C GLY A 212 -1.93 -4.47 -20.08
N SER A 213 -1.81 -4.88 -18.82
CA SER A 213 -0.72 -5.71 -18.30
C SER A 213 0.67 -5.08 -18.36
N ILE A 214 0.74 -3.76 -18.47
CA ILE A 214 2.01 -3.05 -18.39
C ILE A 214 2.52 -3.05 -16.96
N CYS A 215 3.81 -3.25 -16.77
CA CYS A 215 4.53 -3.01 -15.53
C CYS A 215 5.63 -1.99 -15.82
N VAL A 216 5.66 -0.89 -15.07
CA VAL A 216 6.53 0.26 -15.33
C VAL A 216 7.16 0.75 -14.05
N ALA A 217 8.46 1.01 -14.08
CA ALA A 217 9.16 1.86 -13.14
C ALA A 217 9.58 3.17 -13.83
N LEU A 218 9.14 4.30 -13.29
CA LEU A 218 9.41 5.63 -13.82
C LEU A 218 9.97 6.52 -12.71
N SER A 219 11.17 7.07 -12.91
CA SER A 219 11.74 8.08 -12.03
C SER A 219 11.95 9.38 -12.80
N VAL A 220 11.44 10.49 -12.25
CA VAL A 220 11.66 11.83 -12.80
C VAL A 220 12.31 12.73 -11.74
N ARG A 221 13.26 13.55 -12.18
CA ARG A 221 13.86 14.60 -11.34
C ARG A 221 13.28 15.95 -11.70
N VAL A 222 12.71 16.63 -10.72
CA VAL A 222 11.99 17.90 -10.88
C VAL A 222 12.64 18.94 -10.00
N GLN A 223 12.88 20.14 -10.52
CA GLN A 223 13.29 21.28 -9.72
C GLN A 223 12.08 21.80 -8.94
N GLU A 224 12.24 21.92 -7.62
CA GLU A 224 11.19 22.43 -6.72
C GLU A 224 9.82 21.72 -6.90
N PRO A 225 9.74 20.40 -6.69
CA PRO A 225 8.51 19.65 -6.90
C PRO A 225 7.40 20.07 -5.92
N VAL A 226 6.23 20.39 -6.45
CA VAL A 226 5.02 20.68 -5.69
C VAL A 226 4.16 19.44 -5.66
N PHE A 227 3.86 18.96 -4.45
CA PHE A 227 2.96 17.83 -4.21
C PHE A 227 1.61 18.34 -3.71
N GLU A 228 0.54 17.61 -4.01
CA GLU A 228 -0.83 17.98 -3.56
C GLU A 228 -0.99 17.90 -2.03
N SER A 229 -0.13 17.13 -1.36
CA SER A 229 -0.16 16.93 0.09
C SER A 229 1.23 16.76 0.69
N GLN A 230 1.32 16.93 2.01
CA GLN A 230 2.57 16.74 2.77
C GLN A 230 3.08 15.30 2.77
N THR A 231 2.20 14.31 2.57
CA THR A 231 2.59 12.89 2.44
C THR A 231 3.27 12.61 1.09
N LYS A 232 3.25 13.57 0.15
CA LYS A 232 3.94 13.53 -1.14
C LYS A 232 3.62 12.30 -1.98
N THR A 233 2.37 11.86 -1.90
CA THR A 233 1.85 10.70 -2.63
C THR A 233 1.53 11.03 -4.08
N LYS A 234 1.27 12.31 -4.40
CA LYS A 234 0.86 12.78 -5.72
C LYS A 234 1.57 14.06 -6.15
N LEU A 235 2.22 14.03 -7.31
CA LEU A 235 2.88 15.21 -7.90
C LEU A 235 1.86 16.14 -8.56
N GLY A 236 1.92 17.44 -8.23
CA GLY A 236 1.11 18.51 -8.82
C GLY A 236 1.86 19.43 -9.79
N SER A 237 3.20 19.42 -9.80
CA SER A 237 4.02 20.25 -10.71
C SER A 237 3.70 20.00 -12.18
N GLN A 238 3.32 21.05 -12.91
CA GLN A 238 3.03 20.97 -14.35
C GLN A 238 4.27 21.10 -15.24
N THR A 239 5.38 21.60 -14.70
CA THR A 239 6.67 21.76 -15.38
C THR A 239 7.78 21.06 -14.59
N VAL A 240 8.89 20.75 -15.27
CA VAL A 240 10.06 20.08 -14.65
C VAL A 240 10.98 21.06 -13.93
N SER A 241 10.94 22.33 -14.34
CA SER A 241 11.66 23.44 -13.72
C SER A 241 10.94 24.76 -14.02
N GLU A 242 11.31 25.82 -13.30
CA GLU A 242 10.85 27.17 -13.59
C GLU A 242 11.31 27.60 -14.99
N GLY A 243 10.38 27.98 -15.86
CA GLY A 243 10.67 28.27 -17.28
C GLY A 243 11.05 27.06 -18.14
N GLY A 244 11.07 25.86 -17.56
CA GLY A 244 11.38 24.61 -18.27
C GLY A 244 10.19 24.02 -19.05
N PRO A 245 10.40 22.88 -19.73
CA PRO A 245 9.34 22.21 -20.46
C PRO A 245 8.20 21.77 -19.52
N SER A 246 6.99 21.69 -20.09
CA SER A 246 5.88 21.02 -19.41
C SER A 246 6.24 19.56 -19.15
N MET A 247 5.69 18.99 -18.07
CA MET A 247 5.89 17.59 -17.72
C MET A 247 5.48 16.67 -18.88
N LYS A 248 4.40 17.03 -19.57
CA LYS A 248 3.90 16.35 -20.76
C LYS A 248 4.90 16.33 -21.90
N ASN A 249 5.48 17.49 -22.24
CA ASN A 249 6.46 17.57 -23.33
C ASN A 249 7.76 16.86 -22.93
N PHE A 250 8.23 17.07 -21.70
CA PHE A 250 9.47 16.44 -21.22
C PHE A 250 9.41 14.91 -21.29
N VAL A 251 8.36 14.30 -20.73
CA VAL A 251 8.19 12.84 -20.75
C VAL A 251 7.85 12.35 -22.16
N GLY A 252 7.01 13.09 -22.89
CA GLY A 252 6.61 12.77 -24.26
C GLY A 252 7.80 12.71 -25.21
N ASP A 253 8.61 13.77 -25.27
CA ASP A 253 9.77 13.87 -26.15
C ASP A 253 10.82 12.80 -25.82
N PHE A 254 11.00 12.48 -24.53
CA PHE A 254 11.87 11.38 -24.10
C PHE A 254 11.39 10.03 -24.67
N LEU A 255 10.09 9.72 -24.56
CA LEU A 255 9.53 8.48 -25.09
C LEU A 255 9.61 8.45 -26.62
N SER A 256 9.16 9.51 -27.29
CA SER A 256 9.15 9.60 -28.76
C SER A 256 10.55 9.47 -29.37
N LYS A 257 11.60 9.80 -28.62
CA LYS A 257 12.98 9.63 -29.05
C LYS A 257 13.56 8.29 -28.60
N GLU A 258 13.63 8.04 -27.30
CA GLU A 258 14.43 6.93 -26.76
C GLU A 258 13.68 5.59 -26.86
N LEU A 259 12.36 5.56 -26.62
CA LEU A 259 11.57 4.33 -26.77
C LEU A 259 11.39 3.96 -28.25
N ASP A 260 11.10 4.94 -29.11
CA ASP A 260 11.02 4.72 -30.56
C ASP A 260 12.33 4.16 -31.12
N ASN A 261 13.46 4.78 -30.79
CA ASN A 261 14.78 4.28 -31.18
C ASN A 261 15.06 2.87 -30.65
N TYR A 262 14.65 2.57 -29.41
CA TYR A 262 14.83 1.24 -28.82
C TYR A 262 14.04 0.19 -29.60
N LEU A 263 12.78 0.46 -29.93
CA LEU A 263 11.92 -0.49 -30.65
C LEU A 263 12.41 -0.73 -32.09
N HIS A 264 12.92 0.31 -32.78
CA HIS A 264 13.56 0.15 -34.09
C HIS A 264 14.83 -0.71 -34.03
N LYS A 265 15.64 -0.57 -32.97
CA LYS A 265 16.85 -1.37 -32.76
C LYS A 265 16.56 -2.81 -32.33
N ASN A 266 15.39 -3.07 -31.74
CA ASN A 266 15.02 -4.36 -31.16
C ASN A 266 13.70 -4.88 -31.76
N PRO A 267 13.68 -5.30 -33.05
CA PRO A 267 12.45 -5.69 -33.74
C PRO A 267 11.74 -6.89 -33.08
N ALA A 268 12.49 -7.84 -32.52
CA ALA A 268 11.90 -8.98 -31.78
C ALA A 268 11.09 -8.52 -30.55
N VAL A 269 11.56 -7.49 -29.84
CA VAL A 269 10.84 -6.89 -28.70
C VAL A 269 9.60 -6.15 -29.21
N ALA A 270 9.73 -5.40 -30.29
CA ALA A 270 8.61 -4.67 -30.89
C ALA A 270 7.49 -5.63 -31.35
N ASP A 271 7.83 -6.75 -31.99
CA ASP A 271 6.87 -7.77 -32.42
C ASP A 271 6.17 -8.44 -31.24
N ALA A 272 6.90 -8.77 -30.17
CA ALA A 272 6.34 -9.34 -28.95
C ALA A 272 5.39 -8.36 -28.24
N LEU A 273 5.78 -7.08 -28.15
CA LEU A 273 4.93 -6.00 -27.63
C LEU A 273 3.64 -5.89 -28.45
N LYS A 274 3.75 -5.85 -29.79
CA LYS A 274 2.56 -5.79 -30.67
C LYS A 274 1.61 -6.95 -30.45
N LYS A 275 2.13 -8.18 -30.39
CA LYS A 275 1.33 -9.39 -30.11
C LYS A 275 0.60 -9.28 -28.77
N ARG A 276 1.26 -8.74 -27.73
CA ARG A 276 0.62 -8.54 -26.43
C ARG A 276 -0.52 -7.52 -26.48
N ILE A 277 -0.32 -6.39 -27.14
CA ILE A 277 -1.37 -5.37 -27.34
C ILE A 277 -2.58 -5.96 -28.07
N GLU A 278 -2.34 -6.75 -29.13
CA GLU A 278 -3.40 -7.42 -29.88
C GLU A 278 -4.12 -8.51 -29.07
N GLN A 279 -3.42 -9.15 -28.13
CA GLN A 279 -4.03 -10.08 -27.20
C GLN A 279 -4.95 -9.34 -26.21
N ASN A 280 -4.50 -8.22 -25.64
CA ASN A 280 -5.32 -7.37 -24.77
C ASN A 280 -6.59 -6.89 -25.49
N GLU A 281 -6.46 -6.48 -26.77
CA GLU A 281 -7.58 -6.06 -27.60
C GLU A 281 -8.66 -7.17 -27.73
N ARG A 282 -8.23 -8.43 -27.93
CA ARG A 282 -9.14 -9.59 -27.99
C ARG A 282 -9.82 -9.83 -26.64
N GLU A 283 -9.03 -9.91 -25.56
CA GLU A 283 -9.52 -10.14 -24.20
C GLU A 283 -10.56 -9.07 -23.77
N ARG A 284 -10.30 -7.79 -24.07
CA ARG A 284 -11.23 -6.69 -23.79
C ARG A 284 -12.54 -6.81 -24.57
N LYS A 285 -12.47 -7.14 -25.86
CA LYS A 285 -13.66 -7.34 -26.70
C LYS A 285 -14.53 -8.47 -26.17
N GLU A 286 -13.92 -9.59 -25.77
CA GLU A 286 -14.64 -10.71 -25.14
C GLU A 286 -15.30 -10.30 -23.81
N LEU A 287 -14.57 -9.59 -22.93
CA LEU A 287 -15.09 -9.10 -21.65
C LEU A 287 -16.23 -8.09 -21.79
N SER A 288 -16.18 -7.22 -22.80
CA SER A 288 -17.22 -6.19 -23.02
C SER A 288 -18.61 -6.81 -23.23
N GLY A 289 -18.69 -7.94 -23.95
CA GLY A 289 -19.94 -8.68 -24.15
C GLY A 289 -20.51 -9.25 -22.85
N ILE A 290 -19.63 -9.77 -21.98
CA ILE A 290 -20.01 -10.35 -20.69
C ILE A 290 -20.45 -9.26 -19.72
N ARG A 291 -19.71 -8.14 -19.63
CA ARG A 291 -20.08 -6.98 -18.80
C ARG A 291 -21.45 -6.45 -19.17
N LYS A 292 -21.77 -6.36 -20.47
CA LYS A 292 -23.08 -5.91 -20.93
C LYS A 292 -24.20 -6.85 -20.45
N LEU A 293 -24.03 -8.15 -20.59
CA LEU A 293 -24.97 -9.17 -20.11
C LEU A 293 -25.13 -9.15 -18.57
N ALA A 294 -24.02 -9.01 -17.83
CA ALA A 294 -24.03 -8.90 -16.37
C ALA A 294 -24.75 -7.63 -15.91
N ASN A 295 -24.45 -6.48 -16.52
CA ASN A 295 -25.14 -5.22 -16.23
C ASN A 295 -26.62 -5.26 -16.60
N GLU A 296 -27.00 -5.93 -17.70
CA GLU A 296 -28.42 -6.12 -18.05
C GLU A 296 -29.13 -7.03 -17.02
N ARG A 297 -28.46 -8.06 -16.50
CA ARG A 297 -28.98 -8.90 -15.41
C ARG A 297 -29.12 -8.13 -14.11
N ALA A 298 -28.11 -7.36 -13.72
CA ALA A 298 -28.12 -6.52 -12.53
C ALA A 298 -29.19 -5.41 -12.62
N LYS A 299 -29.35 -4.76 -13.78
CA LYS A 299 -30.41 -3.77 -14.01
C LYS A 299 -31.82 -4.37 -13.97
N LYS A 300 -31.99 -5.61 -14.45
CA LYS A 300 -33.28 -6.34 -14.37
C LYS A 300 -33.58 -6.84 -12.96
N ALA A 301 -32.56 -7.22 -12.20
CA ALA A 301 -32.66 -7.58 -10.79
C ALA A 301 -32.56 -6.33 -9.91
N ASN A 302 -33.54 -5.43 -9.99
CA ASN A 302 -33.78 -4.24 -9.15
C ASN A 302 -32.62 -3.70 -8.27
N LEU A 303 -32.27 -2.43 -8.52
CA LEU A 303 -31.36 -1.43 -7.89
C LEU A 303 -30.87 -1.56 -6.42
N HIS A 304 -31.37 -2.49 -5.61
CA HIS A 304 -31.02 -2.65 -4.20
C HIS A 304 -30.17 -3.91 -4.02
N ASN A 305 -28.85 -3.74 -3.92
CA ASN A 305 -27.95 -4.80 -3.44
C ASN A 305 -28.35 -5.16 -2.00
N LYS A 306 -29.17 -6.21 -1.82
CA LYS A 306 -29.72 -6.61 -0.51
C LYS A 306 -28.66 -6.99 0.52
N LYS A 307 -27.45 -7.30 0.07
CA LYS A 307 -26.30 -7.66 0.90
C LYS A 307 -25.52 -6.45 1.40
N LEU A 308 -25.70 -5.30 0.77
CA LEU A 308 -25.05 -4.06 1.18
C LEU A 308 -25.98 -3.27 2.10
N ARG A 309 -25.53 -3.06 3.33
CA ARG A 309 -26.02 -2.02 4.22
C ARG A 309 -25.05 -0.85 4.10
N ASP A 310 -25.46 0.17 3.37
CA ASP A 310 -24.56 1.26 3.01
C ASP A 310 -24.27 2.24 4.17
N CYS A 311 -23.26 3.08 3.99
CA CYS A 311 -23.02 4.28 4.81
C CYS A 311 -23.39 5.56 4.05
N LYS A 312 -23.23 6.73 4.68
CA LYS A 312 -23.63 8.02 4.07
C LYS A 312 -22.49 8.70 3.33
N PHE A 313 -21.27 8.62 3.85
CA PHE A 313 -20.09 9.26 3.27
C PHE A 313 -19.24 8.21 2.54
N HIS A 314 -18.98 8.43 1.26
CA HIS A 314 -18.13 7.56 0.45
C HIS A 314 -16.84 8.27 0.06
N TYR A 315 -15.77 7.49 -0.04
CA TYR A 315 -14.43 7.95 -0.38
C TYR A 315 -14.34 8.63 -1.76
N ASN A 316 -15.17 8.21 -2.71
CA ASN A 316 -15.19 8.71 -4.08
C ASN A 316 -16.17 9.88 -4.31
N ASP A 317 -16.94 10.31 -3.30
CA ASP A 317 -17.87 11.42 -3.46
C ASP A 317 -17.13 12.77 -3.50
N GLU A 318 -17.56 13.69 -4.36
CA GLU A 318 -16.99 15.04 -4.39
C GLU A 318 -17.43 15.86 -3.18
N ALA A 319 -16.48 16.23 -2.31
CA ALA A 319 -16.77 17.06 -1.14
C ALA A 319 -17.06 18.52 -1.57
N THR A 320 -18.31 18.94 -1.44
CA THR A 320 -18.80 20.27 -1.80
C THR A 320 -19.39 21.02 -0.58
N GLY A 321 -19.50 22.34 -0.67
CA GLY A 321 -20.10 23.18 0.38
C GLY A 321 -19.14 23.70 1.46
N LYS A 322 -19.71 24.35 2.48
CA LYS A 322 -18.94 25.03 3.56
C LYS A 322 -18.24 24.06 4.52
N ASP A 323 -18.75 22.83 4.67
CA ASP A 323 -18.21 21.80 5.58
C ASP A 323 -17.25 20.82 4.88
N LYS A 324 -16.68 21.22 3.74
CA LYS A 324 -15.84 20.36 2.89
C LYS A 324 -14.77 19.58 3.65
N ASN A 325 -14.07 20.21 4.59
CA ASN A 325 -12.98 19.57 5.33
C ASN A 325 -13.49 18.42 6.23
N ASN A 326 -14.61 18.62 6.92
CA ASN A 326 -15.22 17.59 7.78
C ASN A 326 -15.75 16.42 6.93
N ILE A 327 -16.32 16.73 5.75
CA ILE A 327 -16.74 15.70 4.79
C ILE A 327 -15.53 14.87 4.37
N LEU A 328 -14.43 15.51 3.95
CA LEU A 328 -13.20 14.82 3.54
C LEU A 328 -12.62 13.93 4.65
N GLU A 329 -12.68 14.36 5.91
CA GLU A 329 -12.25 13.53 7.05
C GLU A 329 -13.13 12.28 7.18
N LYS A 330 -14.45 12.42 7.18
CA LYS A 330 -15.39 11.27 7.24
C LYS A 330 -15.26 10.33 6.04
N GLN A 331 -14.97 10.87 4.87
CA GLN A 331 -14.73 10.07 3.66
C GLN A 331 -13.46 9.23 3.79
N LYS A 332 -12.40 9.74 4.43
CA LYS A 332 -11.19 8.95 4.74
C LYS A 332 -11.43 7.88 5.81
N GLU A 333 -12.38 8.11 6.72
CA GLU A 333 -12.82 7.12 7.70
C GLU A 333 -13.79 6.08 7.11
N SER A 334 -14.27 6.28 5.87
CA SER A 334 -15.26 5.39 5.26
C SER A 334 -14.74 3.96 5.19
N THR A 335 -15.49 3.04 5.78
CA THR A 335 -15.07 1.67 6.03
C THR A 335 -16.18 0.72 5.65
N ILE A 336 -15.89 -0.34 4.89
CA ILE A 336 -16.84 -1.42 4.62
C ILE A 336 -16.38 -2.71 5.30
N PHE A 337 -17.25 -3.29 6.12
CA PHE A 337 -17.04 -4.59 6.74
C PHE A 337 -17.62 -5.69 5.85
N ILE A 338 -16.78 -6.62 5.38
CA ILE A 338 -17.20 -7.81 4.66
C ILE A 338 -17.32 -8.94 5.68
N THR A 339 -18.53 -9.46 5.88
CA THR A 339 -18.82 -10.51 6.87
C THR A 339 -19.15 -11.83 6.20
N GLU A 340 -18.88 -12.94 6.89
CA GLU A 340 -19.17 -14.31 6.42
C GLU A 340 -20.66 -14.58 6.16
N GLY A 341 -21.55 -13.98 6.96
CA GLY A 341 -22.98 -14.21 6.85
C GLY A 341 -23.84 -13.17 7.57
N ASP A 342 -25.15 -13.39 7.54
CA ASP A 342 -26.15 -12.45 8.05
C ASP A 342 -26.12 -12.30 9.58
N SER A 343 -25.63 -13.32 10.32
CA SER A 343 -25.49 -13.25 11.78
C SER A 343 -24.50 -12.17 12.21
N ALA A 344 -23.24 -12.28 11.76
CA ALA A 344 -22.21 -11.27 12.00
C ALA A 344 -22.60 -9.90 11.41
N SER A 345 -23.17 -9.88 10.19
CA SER A 345 -23.69 -8.66 9.56
C SER A 345 -24.75 -7.97 10.43
N GLY A 346 -25.65 -8.74 11.06
CA GLY A 346 -26.69 -8.23 11.94
C GLY A 346 -26.14 -7.53 13.19
N SER A 347 -25.13 -8.12 13.83
CA SER A 347 -24.45 -7.52 15.00
C SER A 347 -23.74 -6.21 14.62
N ILE A 348 -22.94 -6.24 13.54
CA ILE A 348 -22.22 -5.04 13.07
C ILE A 348 -23.19 -3.96 12.61
N THR A 349 -24.25 -4.32 11.87
CA THR A 349 -25.23 -3.36 11.37
C THR A 349 -25.90 -2.57 12.50
N LYS A 350 -26.13 -3.19 13.66
CA LYS A 350 -26.69 -2.54 14.84
C LYS A 350 -25.67 -1.67 15.59
N ALA A 351 -24.40 -2.06 15.59
CA ALA A 351 -23.33 -1.40 16.32
C ALA A 351 -22.66 -0.23 15.57
N ARG A 352 -22.67 -0.27 14.23
CA ARG A 352 -21.88 0.61 13.38
C ARG A 352 -22.29 2.08 13.44
N ASN A 353 -21.33 2.96 13.13
CA ASN A 353 -21.63 4.33 12.75
C ASN A 353 -22.15 4.39 11.31
N VAL A 354 -23.46 4.57 11.14
CA VAL A 354 -24.13 4.64 9.83
C VAL A 354 -23.60 5.72 8.89
N ASN A 355 -22.86 6.71 9.40
CA ASN A 355 -22.30 7.75 8.56
C ASN A 355 -21.06 7.26 7.78
N THR A 356 -20.18 6.49 8.41
CA THR A 356 -18.87 6.12 7.87
C THR A 356 -18.68 4.62 7.69
N GLN A 357 -19.54 3.76 8.24
CA GLN A 357 -19.34 2.31 8.24
C GLN A 357 -20.43 1.60 7.46
N ALA A 358 -20.05 0.92 6.38
CA ALA A 358 -20.87 0.04 5.55
C ALA A 358 -20.69 -1.44 5.96
N VAL A 359 -21.66 -2.29 5.66
CA VAL A 359 -21.59 -3.73 5.91
C VAL A 359 -22.04 -4.49 4.66
N PHE A 360 -21.25 -5.48 4.24
CA PHE A 360 -21.56 -6.38 3.14
C PHE A 360 -21.58 -7.82 3.65
N SER A 361 -22.73 -8.49 3.55
CA SER A 361 -22.83 -9.91 3.93
C SER A 361 -22.58 -10.84 2.74
N LEU A 362 -21.60 -11.73 2.90
CA LEU A 362 -21.44 -12.88 2.01
C LEU A 362 -22.51 -13.93 2.29
N ARG A 363 -22.73 -14.80 1.31
CA ARG A 363 -23.54 -16.01 1.51
C ARG A 363 -22.68 -17.25 1.40
N GLY A 364 -22.26 -17.76 2.55
CA GLY A 364 -21.40 -18.94 2.63
C GLY A 364 -20.00 -18.68 2.09
N LYS A 365 -19.28 -19.76 1.76
CA LYS A 365 -17.88 -19.68 1.33
C LYS A 365 -17.77 -19.11 -0.08
N PRO A 366 -16.99 -18.03 -0.29
CA PRO A 366 -16.75 -17.51 -1.63
C PRO A 366 -16.14 -18.55 -2.57
N LEU A 367 -16.36 -18.40 -3.88
CA LEU A 367 -15.72 -19.26 -4.87
C LEU A 367 -14.19 -19.09 -4.79
N ASN A 368 -13.45 -20.20 -4.71
CA ASN A 368 -12.00 -20.17 -4.91
C ASN A 368 -11.73 -19.73 -6.36
N CYS A 369 -11.27 -18.49 -6.51
CA CYS A 369 -11.05 -17.87 -7.80
C CYS A 369 -9.60 -18.01 -8.29
N PHE A 370 -8.77 -18.76 -7.56
CA PHE A 370 -7.40 -19.04 -7.98
C PHE A 370 -7.35 -19.75 -9.33
N GLY A 371 -6.59 -19.19 -10.27
CA GLY A 371 -6.47 -19.71 -11.64
C GLY A 371 -7.72 -19.54 -12.52
N LEU A 372 -8.81 -18.95 -12.01
CA LEU A 372 -9.99 -18.64 -12.81
C LEU A 372 -9.81 -17.35 -13.60
N THR A 373 -10.46 -17.28 -14.76
CA THR A 373 -10.46 -16.06 -15.57
C THR A 373 -11.36 -14.99 -14.96
N LYS A 374 -11.07 -13.72 -15.27
CA LYS A 374 -11.90 -12.58 -14.85
C LYS A 374 -13.37 -12.77 -15.26
N LYS A 375 -13.63 -13.40 -16.42
CA LYS A 375 -14.97 -13.79 -16.87
C LYS A 375 -15.75 -14.58 -15.81
N ILE A 376 -15.17 -15.66 -15.28
CA ILE A 376 -15.88 -16.55 -14.32
C ILE A 376 -16.19 -15.79 -13.02
N VAL A 377 -15.28 -14.91 -12.60
CA VAL A 377 -15.47 -14.06 -11.42
C VAL A 377 -16.58 -13.03 -11.63
N TYR A 378 -16.73 -12.48 -12.84
CA TYR A 378 -17.84 -11.57 -13.17
C TYR A 378 -19.19 -12.29 -13.28
N GLU A 379 -19.19 -13.56 -13.71
CA GLU A 379 -20.39 -14.38 -13.77
C GLU A 379 -20.84 -14.86 -12.37
N ASN A 380 -19.94 -14.85 -11.39
CA ASN A 380 -20.26 -15.16 -10.01
C ASN A 380 -21.03 -14.00 -9.34
N GLU A 381 -22.23 -14.30 -8.84
CA GLU A 381 -23.12 -13.30 -8.25
C GLU A 381 -22.52 -12.63 -6.99
N GLU A 382 -21.85 -13.38 -6.10
CA GLU A 382 -21.23 -12.82 -4.89
C GLU A 382 -20.17 -11.77 -5.25
N PHE A 383 -19.24 -12.14 -6.13
CA PHE A 383 -18.16 -11.25 -6.54
C PHE A 383 -18.66 -10.09 -7.40
N ASN A 384 -19.68 -10.29 -8.24
CA ASN A 384 -20.28 -9.19 -8.99
C ASN A 384 -20.92 -8.14 -8.04
N LEU A 385 -21.72 -8.59 -7.06
CA LEU A 385 -22.32 -7.70 -6.07
C LEU A 385 -21.27 -6.98 -5.20
N LEU A 386 -20.18 -7.67 -4.84
CA LEU A 386 -19.10 -7.07 -4.07
C LEU A 386 -18.33 -6.03 -4.90
N GLN A 387 -18.01 -6.31 -6.16
CA GLN A 387 -17.35 -5.37 -7.07
C GLN A 387 -18.18 -4.09 -7.26
N HIS A 388 -19.50 -4.25 -7.47
CA HIS A 388 -20.41 -3.11 -7.55
C HIS A 388 -20.49 -2.33 -6.22
N ALA A 389 -20.52 -3.03 -5.08
CA ALA A 389 -20.54 -2.37 -3.77
C ALA A 389 -19.29 -1.50 -3.55
N LEU A 390 -18.11 -2.00 -3.93
CA LEU A 390 -16.83 -1.31 -3.78
C LEU A 390 -16.55 -0.28 -4.89
N ASN A 391 -17.29 -0.34 -5.99
CA ASN A 391 -17.09 0.47 -7.20
C ASN A 391 -15.69 0.31 -7.82
N ILE A 392 -15.27 -0.94 -8.01
CA ILE A 392 -13.90 -1.31 -8.47
C ILE A 392 -13.86 -1.94 -9.87
N GLU A 393 -14.96 -1.94 -10.62
CA GLU A 393 -15.05 -2.65 -11.91
C GLU A 393 -14.04 -2.16 -12.96
N ASP A 394 -13.76 -0.86 -12.94
CA ASP A 394 -12.86 -0.19 -13.87
C ASP A 394 -11.51 0.17 -13.23
N GLY A 395 -11.24 -0.34 -12.02
CA GLY A 395 -10.00 -0.11 -11.27
C GLY A 395 -10.26 0.47 -9.88
N TYR A 396 -9.18 0.76 -9.15
CA TYR A 396 -9.27 1.26 -7.78
C TYR A 396 -9.45 2.80 -7.69
N GLU A 397 -9.28 3.54 -8.79
CA GLU A 397 -9.36 5.02 -8.79
C GLU A 397 -10.73 5.54 -8.31
N THR A 398 -11.81 4.78 -8.56
CA THR A 398 -13.18 5.13 -8.17
C THR A 398 -13.65 4.38 -6.91
N LEU A 399 -12.71 3.82 -6.13
CA LEU A 399 -12.99 3.04 -4.93
C LEU A 399 -13.94 3.79 -3.99
N ARG A 400 -15.01 3.11 -3.57
CA ARG A 400 -16.10 3.72 -2.81
C ARG A 400 -15.82 3.90 -1.31
N TYR A 401 -15.00 3.04 -0.71
CA TYR A 401 -14.66 3.11 0.71
C TYR A 401 -13.16 3.10 0.89
N ASN A 402 -12.64 3.95 1.77
CA ASN A 402 -11.21 4.02 2.00
C ASN A 402 -10.66 2.76 2.66
N ASN A 403 -11.42 2.13 3.56
CA ASN A 403 -11.03 0.91 4.25
C ASN A 403 -11.97 -0.25 3.89
N ILE A 404 -11.40 -1.37 3.48
CA ILE A 404 -12.07 -2.64 3.24
C ILE A 404 -11.62 -3.58 4.35
N VAL A 405 -12.53 -3.96 5.23
CA VAL A 405 -12.21 -4.73 6.44
C VAL A 405 -12.86 -6.11 6.37
N PHE A 406 -12.07 -7.16 6.45
CA PHE A 406 -12.57 -8.53 6.60
C PHE A 406 -12.94 -8.77 8.06
N ALA A 407 -14.24 -8.93 8.32
CA ALA A 407 -14.80 -9.24 9.62
C ALA A 407 -15.31 -10.69 9.62
N THR A 408 -14.37 -11.61 9.79
CA THR A 408 -14.62 -13.06 9.83
C THR A 408 -14.46 -13.60 11.24
N ASP A 409 -15.16 -14.68 11.56
CA ASP A 409 -15.04 -15.35 12.85
C ASP A 409 -13.62 -15.91 13.07
N ALA A 410 -13.24 -16.08 14.35
CA ALA A 410 -11.94 -16.62 14.75
C ALA A 410 -11.95 -18.16 14.83
N ASP A 411 -12.63 -18.80 13.88
CA ASP A 411 -12.75 -20.24 13.73
C ASP A 411 -12.19 -20.73 12.37
N VAL A 412 -12.26 -22.03 12.13
CA VAL A 412 -11.73 -22.65 10.91
C VAL A 412 -12.44 -22.19 9.65
N ASP A 413 -13.73 -21.86 9.73
CA ASP A 413 -14.54 -21.44 8.58
C ASP A 413 -14.28 -19.97 8.24
N GLY A 414 -14.23 -19.10 9.25
CA GLY A 414 -13.85 -17.70 9.12
C GLY A 414 -12.43 -17.52 8.59
N LEU A 415 -11.47 -18.34 9.06
CA LEU A 415 -10.11 -18.38 8.51
C LEU A 415 -10.09 -18.77 7.02
N HIS A 416 -10.92 -19.75 6.63
CA HIS A 416 -11.02 -20.17 5.23
C HIS A 416 -11.65 -19.08 4.34
N ILE A 417 -12.73 -18.43 4.79
CA ILE A 417 -13.37 -17.32 4.05
C ILE A 417 -12.41 -16.15 3.89
N ARG A 418 -11.65 -15.82 4.93
CA ARG A 418 -10.61 -14.81 4.89
C ARG A 418 -9.59 -15.09 3.79
N LEU A 419 -9.13 -16.34 3.68
CA LEU A 419 -8.20 -16.76 2.63
C LEU A 419 -8.80 -16.65 1.22
N LEU A 420 -10.07 -17.03 1.05
CA LEU A 420 -10.78 -16.92 -0.24
C LEU A 420 -10.98 -15.45 -0.66
N LEU A 421 -11.32 -14.57 0.28
CA LEU A 421 -11.40 -13.13 0.04
C LEU A 421 -10.03 -12.55 -0.30
N MET A 422 -9.00 -12.85 0.49
CA MET A 422 -7.63 -12.42 0.21
C MET A 422 -7.19 -12.84 -1.19
N THR A 423 -7.50 -14.08 -1.62
CA THR A 423 -7.20 -14.58 -2.96
C THR A 423 -7.87 -13.73 -4.04
N PHE A 424 -9.15 -13.39 -3.87
CA PHE A 424 -9.88 -12.52 -4.79
C PHE A 424 -9.24 -11.14 -4.92
N PHE A 425 -8.93 -10.48 -3.80
CA PHE A 425 -8.31 -9.16 -3.83
C PHE A 425 -6.89 -9.21 -4.39
N LEU A 426 -6.06 -10.17 -3.99
CA LEU A 426 -4.68 -10.29 -4.46
C LEU A 426 -4.59 -10.61 -5.96
N GLN A 427 -5.49 -11.44 -6.49
CA GLN A 427 -5.44 -11.84 -7.90
C GLN A 427 -6.07 -10.83 -8.85
N PHE A 428 -7.21 -10.24 -8.48
CA PHE A 428 -7.99 -9.39 -9.40
C PHE A 428 -7.89 -7.90 -9.10
N PHE A 429 -7.57 -7.52 -7.85
CA PHE A 429 -7.49 -6.14 -7.39
C PHE A 429 -6.27 -5.87 -6.49
N PRO A 430 -5.05 -6.29 -6.89
CA PRO A 430 -3.85 -6.19 -6.05
C PRO A 430 -3.55 -4.76 -5.63
N ASP A 431 -3.96 -3.77 -6.43
CA ASP A 431 -3.74 -2.35 -6.14
C ASP A 431 -4.46 -1.88 -4.87
N LEU A 432 -5.58 -2.50 -4.50
CA LEU A 432 -6.27 -2.19 -3.24
C LEU A 432 -5.41 -2.60 -2.03
N VAL A 433 -4.73 -3.75 -2.14
CA VAL A 433 -3.81 -4.24 -1.10
C VAL A 433 -2.54 -3.39 -1.07
N LYS A 434 -1.93 -3.12 -2.23
CA LYS A 434 -0.72 -2.30 -2.35
C LYS A 434 -0.89 -0.88 -1.79
N ASN A 435 -2.05 -0.28 -2.01
CA ASN A 435 -2.36 1.07 -1.53
C ASN A 435 -2.89 1.09 -0.08
N GLY A 436 -2.90 -0.05 0.60
CA GLY A 436 -3.22 -0.13 2.03
C GLY A 436 -4.70 0.07 2.34
N HIS A 437 -5.60 -0.33 1.44
CA HIS A 437 -7.05 -0.24 1.67
C HIS A 437 -7.62 -1.49 2.34
N VAL A 438 -6.89 -2.61 2.36
CA VAL A 438 -7.42 -3.90 2.82
C VAL A 438 -6.88 -4.26 4.22
N PHE A 439 -7.79 -4.57 5.13
CA PHE A 439 -7.49 -4.86 6.53
C PHE A 439 -8.26 -6.09 7.02
N ILE A 440 -7.74 -6.72 8.07
CA ILE A 440 -8.43 -7.76 8.83
C ILE A 440 -8.82 -7.15 10.17
N LEU A 441 -10.08 -7.31 10.57
CA LEU A 441 -10.54 -6.91 11.89
C LEU A 441 -10.04 -7.93 12.92
N GLU A 442 -9.25 -7.48 13.89
CA GLU A 442 -8.92 -8.27 15.05
C GLU A 442 -10.02 -8.09 16.11
N THR A 443 -10.63 -9.20 16.52
CA THR A 443 -11.62 -9.22 17.61
C THR A 443 -11.08 -9.98 18.82
N PRO A 444 -11.49 -9.60 20.03
CA PRO A 444 -11.02 -10.30 21.23
C PRO A 444 -11.48 -11.76 21.21
N LEU A 445 -10.59 -12.66 21.63
CA LEU A 445 -10.88 -14.09 21.77
C LEU A 445 -11.56 -14.39 23.11
N PHE A 446 -11.27 -13.57 24.13
CA PHE A 446 -11.78 -13.76 25.48
C PHE A 446 -12.28 -12.44 26.09
N ARG A 447 -13.26 -12.57 26.98
CA ARG A 447 -13.67 -11.55 27.93
C ARG A 447 -13.46 -12.08 29.33
N VAL A 448 -12.68 -11.37 30.13
CA VAL A 448 -12.44 -11.69 31.55
C VAL A 448 -13.02 -10.55 32.37
N ARG A 449 -13.98 -10.84 33.26
CA ARG A 449 -14.68 -9.80 34.03
C ARG A 449 -14.91 -10.18 35.48
N ASN A 450 -14.99 -9.16 36.33
CA ASN A 450 -15.54 -9.28 37.67
C ASN A 450 -16.69 -8.27 37.86
N LYS A 451 -17.10 -7.99 39.10
CA LYS A 451 -18.19 -7.04 39.38
C LYS A 451 -17.84 -5.57 39.07
N GLN A 452 -16.55 -5.23 38.95
CA GLN A 452 -16.05 -3.86 38.82
C GLN A 452 -15.44 -3.56 37.45
N GLU A 453 -14.71 -4.52 36.86
CA GLU A 453 -13.92 -4.34 35.64
C GLU A 453 -14.16 -5.47 34.63
N THR A 454 -14.17 -5.12 33.34
CA THR A 454 -14.24 -6.05 32.20
C THR A 454 -13.03 -5.82 31.30
N ILE A 455 -12.27 -6.87 31.01
CA ILE A 455 -11.07 -6.84 30.18
C ILE A 455 -11.29 -7.74 28.96
N TYR A 456 -11.06 -7.21 27.76
CA TYR A 456 -11.11 -7.96 26.51
C TYR A 456 -9.70 -8.35 26.10
N CYS A 457 -9.49 -9.63 25.82
CA CYS A 457 -8.19 -10.22 25.57
C CYS A 457 -8.13 -10.80 24.16
N TYR A 458 -7.05 -10.52 23.44
CA TYR A 458 -6.83 -10.89 22.04
C TYR A 458 -5.95 -12.13 21.88
N ASP A 459 -5.23 -12.51 22.93
CA ASP A 459 -4.46 -13.74 22.98
C ASP A 459 -4.53 -14.38 24.37
N GLN A 460 -3.91 -15.56 24.49
CA GLN A 460 -3.87 -16.33 25.73
C GLN A 460 -3.02 -15.65 26.83
N THR A 461 -1.97 -14.93 26.45
CA THR A 461 -1.09 -14.21 27.38
C THR A 461 -1.84 -13.05 28.05
N GLU A 462 -2.58 -12.27 27.27
CA GLU A 462 -3.46 -11.20 27.75
C GLU A 462 -4.55 -11.76 28.67
N LYS A 463 -5.11 -12.93 28.34
CA LYS A 463 -6.10 -13.62 29.20
C LYS A 463 -5.48 -13.99 30.56
N ASP A 464 -4.30 -14.60 30.57
CA ASP A 464 -3.66 -15.04 31.82
C ASP A 464 -3.28 -13.83 32.69
N ALA A 465 -2.80 -12.75 32.06
CA ALA A 465 -2.55 -11.48 32.74
C ALA A 465 -3.84 -10.85 33.30
N ALA A 466 -4.94 -10.89 32.56
CA ALA A 466 -6.24 -10.39 33.00
C ALA A 466 -6.81 -11.20 34.18
N ILE A 467 -6.64 -12.52 34.18
CA ILE A 467 -7.03 -13.40 35.30
C ILE A 467 -6.21 -13.06 36.54
N ALA A 468 -4.88 -12.92 36.40
CA ALA A 468 -4.00 -12.54 37.50
C ALA A 468 -4.36 -11.16 38.07
N LYS A 469 -4.72 -10.19 37.22
CA LYS A 469 -5.12 -8.85 37.63
C LYS A 469 -6.46 -8.85 38.37
N LEU A 470 -7.46 -9.59 37.88
CA LEU A 470 -8.83 -9.55 38.41
C LEU A 470 -9.03 -10.43 39.65
N GLY A 471 -8.10 -11.32 39.95
CA GLY A 471 -8.02 -12.04 41.23
C GLY A 471 -9.10 -13.13 41.37
N ALA A 472 -9.96 -13.02 42.39
CA ALA A 472 -10.85 -14.11 42.81
C ALA A 472 -11.88 -14.48 41.72
N LYS A 473 -11.66 -15.63 41.07
CA LYS A 473 -12.56 -16.32 40.12
C LYS A 473 -13.31 -15.35 39.17
N PRO A 474 -12.60 -14.65 38.26
CA PRO A 474 -13.26 -13.83 37.26
C PRO A 474 -14.12 -14.71 36.33
N GLU A 475 -15.22 -14.15 35.83
CA GLU A 475 -16.02 -14.76 34.78
C GLU A 475 -15.26 -14.66 33.46
N ILE A 476 -15.00 -15.81 32.83
CA ILE A 476 -14.28 -15.91 31.56
C ILE A 476 -15.28 -16.35 30.48
N THR A 477 -15.41 -15.57 29.43
CA THR A 477 -16.19 -15.91 28.24
C THR A 477 -15.23 -16.02 27.05
N ARG A 478 -15.28 -17.13 26.31
CA ARG A 478 -14.59 -17.25 25.01
C ARG A 478 -15.59 -16.90 23.91
N PHE A 479 -15.23 -15.97 23.03
CA PHE A 479 -16.04 -15.67 21.85
C PHE A 479 -15.70 -16.67 20.75
N LYS A 480 -16.69 -17.36 20.21
CA LYS A 480 -16.48 -18.30 19.09
C LYS A 480 -16.81 -17.65 17.75
N GLY A 481 -17.85 -16.83 17.71
CA GLY A 481 -18.26 -16.11 16.51
C GLY A 481 -18.65 -14.66 16.79
N LEU A 482 -18.54 -13.82 15.76
CA LEU A 482 -18.85 -12.40 15.84
C LEU A 482 -20.33 -12.15 16.15
N GLY A 483 -21.21 -13.09 15.80
CA GLY A 483 -22.64 -13.05 16.11
C GLY A 483 -22.99 -13.25 17.59
N GLU A 484 -22.08 -13.82 18.39
CA GLU A 484 -22.30 -14.06 19.83
C GLU A 484 -22.05 -12.80 20.67
N ILE A 485 -21.34 -11.82 20.10
CA ILE A 485 -21.00 -10.57 20.75
C ILE A 485 -22.22 -9.64 20.67
N SER A 486 -22.62 -9.09 21.82
CA SER A 486 -23.73 -8.12 21.87
C SER A 486 -23.38 -6.84 21.08
N PRO A 487 -24.35 -6.17 20.43
CA PRO A 487 -24.07 -4.96 19.65
C PRO A 487 -23.36 -3.85 20.43
N ASP A 488 -23.68 -3.69 21.72
CA ASP A 488 -23.06 -2.67 22.58
C ASP A 488 -21.58 -2.97 22.87
N GLU A 489 -21.23 -4.26 23.01
CA GLU A 489 -19.83 -4.67 23.12
C GLU A 489 -19.12 -4.52 21.77
N PHE A 490 -19.77 -4.95 20.69
CA PHE A 490 -19.20 -4.88 19.34
C PHE A 490 -18.88 -3.44 18.93
N ALA A 491 -19.72 -2.48 19.30
CA ALA A 491 -19.52 -1.05 19.02
C ALA A 491 -18.17 -0.53 19.54
N ARG A 492 -17.62 -1.14 20.60
CA ARG A 492 -16.29 -0.80 21.13
C ARG A 492 -15.15 -1.29 20.24
N PHE A 493 -15.34 -2.42 19.56
CA PHE A 493 -14.32 -3.06 18.72
C PHE A 493 -14.24 -2.47 17.32
N ILE A 494 -15.30 -1.80 16.86
CA ILE A 494 -15.35 -1.07 15.58
C ILE A 494 -15.38 0.45 15.77
N GLY A 495 -14.99 0.94 16.95
CA GLY A 495 -14.85 2.36 17.24
C GLY A 495 -13.50 2.93 16.81
N ASN A 496 -13.10 4.06 17.40
CA ASN A 496 -11.83 4.73 17.09
C ASN A 496 -10.60 3.90 17.46
N ASP A 497 -10.71 3.02 18.46
CA ASP A 497 -9.64 2.15 18.94
C ASP A 497 -9.68 0.76 18.28
N MET A 498 -10.31 0.62 17.12
CA MET A 498 -10.38 -0.66 16.42
C MET A 498 -8.98 -1.21 16.11
N LYS A 499 -8.79 -2.50 16.37
CA LYS A 499 -7.55 -3.20 16.02
C LYS A 499 -7.68 -3.73 14.59
N LEU A 500 -6.98 -3.08 13.66
CA LEU A 500 -6.93 -3.49 12.26
C LEU A 500 -5.53 -4.00 11.92
N GLN A 501 -5.46 -5.21 11.39
CA GLN A 501 -4.24 -5.74 10.80
C GLN A 501 -4.22 -5.41 9.30
N PRO A 502 -3.29 -4.57 8.81
CA PRO A 502 -3.19 -4.28 7.38
C PRO A 502 -2.73 -5.52 6.62
N VAL A 503 -3.39 -5.81 5.51
CA VAL A 503 -2.92 -6.84 4.58
C VAL A 503 -1.80 -6.24 3.75
N MET A 504 -0.57 -6.70 3.99
CA MET A 504 0.62 -6.21 3.31
C MET A 504 1.18 -7.28 2.38
N MET A 505 1.70 -6.85 1.23
CA MET A 505 2.46 -7.74 0.35
C MET A 505 3.94 -7.64 0.65
N LEU A 506 4.55 -8.80 0.87
CA LEU A 506 6.00 -8.89 1.05
C LEU A 506 6.72 -8.55 -0.26
N PRO A 507 7.90 -7.92 -0.19
CA PRO A 507 8.57 -7.34 -1.37
C PRO A 507 9.00 -8.36 -2.43
N ASP A 508 9.31 -9.57 -1.96
CA ASP A 508 9.91 -10.70 -2.71
C ASP A 508 8.91 -11.82 -2.98
N THR A 509 7.65 -11.60 -2.60
CA THR A 509 6.63 -12.62 -2.74
C THR A 509 5.86 -12.38 -4.03
N HIS A 510 6.10 -13.25 -5.01
CA HIS A 510 5.27 -13.32 -6.19
C HIS A 510 3.88 -13.80 -5.75
N ILE A 511 2.88 -12.92 -5.87
CA ILE A 511 1.48 -13.21 -5.49
C ILE A 511 1.04 -14.54 -6.10
N GLN A 512 1.38 -14.77 -7.36
CA GLN A 512 1.01 -15.97 -8.07
C GLN A 512 1.62 -17.23 -7.45
N GLN A 513 2.91 -17.23 -7.10
CA GLN A 513 3.56 -18.36 -6.42
C GLN A 513 2.96 -18.62 -5.03
N LEU A 514 2.69 -17.54 -4.27
CA LEU A 514 2.05 -17.62 -2.95
C LEU A 514 0.65 -18.25 -3.06
N LEU A 515 -0.17 -17.71 -3.96
CA LEU A 515 -1.52 -18.21 -4.20
C LEU A 515 -1.49 -19.62 -4.80
N GLU A 516 -0.53 -19.95 -5.65
CA GLU A 516 -0.39 -21.31 -6.20
C GLU A 516 -0.11 -22.33 -5.10
N TYR A 517 0.79 -21.99 -4.18
CA TYR A 517 1.09 -22.83 -3.03
C TYR A 517 -0.14 -23.06 -2.12
N TYR A 518 -0.84 -21.97 -1.75
CA TYR A 518 -1.94 -22.05 -0.78
C TYR A 518 -3.32 -22.36 -1.39
N MET A 519 -3.55 -22.07 -2.66
CA MET A 519 -4.87 -22.16 -3.31
C MET A 519 -4.88 -23.05 -4.55
N GLY A 520 -3.70 -23.44 -5.06
CA GLY A 520 -3.54 -24.36 -6.17
C GLY A 520 -3.80 -25.82 -5.81
N LYS A 521 -3.39 -26.72 -6.71
CA LYS A 521 -3.53 -28.17 -6.51
C LYS A 521 -2.73 -28.62 -5.29
N ASN A 522 -3.24 -29.63 -4.58
CA ASN A 522 -2.54 -30.16 -3.42
C ASN A 522 -1.26 -30.89 -3.86
N THR A 523 -0.10 -30.38 -3.46
CA THR A 523 1.23 -30.96 -3.73
C THR A 523 1.74 -31.72 -2.52
N PRO A 524 2.62 -32.73 -2.68
CA PRO A 524 3.25 -33.41 -1.54
C PRO A 524 3.93 -32.44 -0.56
N GLY A 525 4.68 -31.46 -1.09
CA GLY A 525 5.34 -30.45 -0.24
C GLY A 525 4.37 -29.59 0.57
N ARG A 526 3.17 -29.31 0.07
CA ARG A 526 2.12 -28.64 0.84
C ARG A 526 1.57 -29.57 1.94
N GLN A 527 1.39 -30.84 1.64
CA GLN A 527 0.94 -31.83 2.63
C GLN A 527 1.96 -31.94 3.77
N ASP A 528 3.24 -32.09 3.44
CA ASP A 528 4.32 -32.16 4.41
C ASP A 528 4.38 -30.89 5.26
N PHE A 529 4.31 -29.70 4.64
CA PHE A 529 4.23 -28.45 5.38
C PHE A 529 3.03 -28.37 6.32
N ILE A 530 1.84 -28.80 5.88
CA ILE A 530 0.65 -28.84 6.74
C ILE A 530 0.88 -29.79 7.91
N ILE A 531 1.44 -30.98 7.67
CA ILE A 531 1.74 -31.98 8.71
C ILE A 531 2.73 -31.41 9.73
N ASP A 532 3.83 -30.80 9.26
CA ASP A 532 4.90 -30.26 10.10
C ASP A 532 4.45 -29.04 10.92
N ASN A 533 3.45 -28.29 10.42
CA ASN A 533 2.90 -27.10 11.07
C ASN A 533 1.53 -27.33 11.71
N LEU A 534 1.02 -28.58 11.72
CA LEU A 534 -0.26 -28.92 12.31
C LEU A 534 -0.15 -28.76 13.83
N LYS A 535 -0.70 -27.66 14.36
CA LYS A 535 -0.89 -27.53 15.80
C LYS A 535 -2.08 -28.39 16.19
N VAL A 536 -1.82 -29.53 16.83
CA VAL A 536 -2.88 -30.34 17.45
C VAL A 536 -3.37 -29.55 18.66
N GLU A 537 -4.54 -28.92 18.55
CA GLU A 537 -5.29 -28.47 19.72
C GLU A 537 -5.74 -29.72 20.47
N LEU A 538 -4.95 -30.15 21.45
CA LEU A 538 -5.40 -31.09 22.46
C LEU A 538 -6.50 -30.37 23.24
N ASP A 539 -7.76 -30.74 23.00
CA ASP A 539 -8.85 -30.48 23.94
C ASP A 539 -8.42 -31.08 25.28
N LEU A 540 -7.90 -30.24 26.18
CA LEU A 540 -7.73 -30.60 27.58
C LEU A 540 -9.15 -30.79 28.11
N VAL A 541 -9.60 -32.04 28.12
CA VAL A 541 -10.75 -32.47 28.91
C VAL A 541 -10.43 -32.06 30.34
N GLU A 542 -11.10 -31.02 30.84
CA GLU A 542 -11.04 -30.65 32.25
C GLU A 542 -11.50 -31.89 33.03
N ALA A 543 -10.57 -32.49 33.77
CA ALA A 543 -10.91 -33.51 34.75
C ALA A 543 -11.74 -32.83 35.85
N GLU A 544 -12.93 -33.39 36.10
CA GLU A 544 -13.95 -32.93 37.05
C GLU A 544 -13.44 -32.50 38.44
#